data_AF-A0A7K4LRD8-F1
#
_entry.id   AF-A0A7K4LRD8-F1
#
_cell.length_a   1.000
_cell.length_b   1.000
_cell.length_c   1.000
_cell.angle_alpha   90.00
_cell.angle_beta   90.00
_cell.angle_gamma   90.00
#
_symmetry.space_group_name_H-M   'P 1'
#
loop_
_entity.id
_entity.type
_entity.pdbx_description
1 polymer ?
#
loop_
_entity_poly.entity_id
_entity_poly.type
_entity_poly.pdbx_seq_one_letter_code
_entity_poly.pdbx_strand_id
1 'polypeptide(L)'
;MMPQSLGVIGGKPNSAHYFIGYVGEELIYLDPHTTQPAVEPDERGCLPDESFHCQHPPCRMSIAELDPSVAVGFFCKTEEDFNDWCQQIRKLSLVRGALPMFELVERQPSHFSNPDVLNLTPGRATWE
;
A
#
# COMPACT_ATOMS: atom_id res chain seq x y z
N MET A 1 13.99 4.15 0.21
CA MET A 1 12.65 3.81 0.72
C MET A 1 12.42 4.59 1.99
N MET A 2 11.21 5.08 2.25
CA MET A 2 10.94 5.84 3.48
C MET A 2 10.74 4.88 4.65
N PRO A 3 11.15 5.22 5.90
CA PRO A 3 10.84 4.42 7.09
C PRO A 3 9.35 4.15 7.28
N GLN A 4 8.50 5.08 6.83
CA GLN A 4 7.05 5.02 6.94
C GLN A 4 6.40 4.15 5.85
N SER A 5 7.14 3.70 4.83
CA SER A 5 6.57 2.96 3.70
C SER A 5 5.93 1.64 4.15
N LEU A 6 4.61 1.52 3.95
CA LEU A 6 3.90 0.24 4.04
C LEU A 6 3.89 -0.49 2.69
N GLY A 7 4.33 0.13 1.61
CA GLY A 7 4.28 -0.46 0.28
C GLY A 7 3.05 0.00 -0.52
N VAL A 8 2.68 -0.79 -1.52
CA VAL A 8 1.63 -0.47 -2.49
C VAL A 8 0.69 -1.66 -2.65
N ILE A 9 -0.61 -1.41 -2.75
CA ILE A 9 -1.58 -2.40 -3.23
C ILE A 9 -2.08 -2.01 -4.61
N GLY A 10 -2.32 -2.99 -5.45
CA GLY A 10 -2.84 -2.76 -6.80
C GLY A 10 -2.88 -4.04 -7.62
N GLY A 11 -3.12 -3.89 -8.91
CA GLY A 11 -3.20 -5.00 -9.85
C GLY A 11 -4.50 -5.00 -10.65
N LYS A 12 -4.57 -5.91 -11.62
CA LYS A 12 -5.73 -6.04 -12.51
C LYS A 12 -6.91 -6.67 -11.75
N PRO A 13 -8.16 -6.53 -12.24
CA PRO A 13 -9.29 -7.28 -11.70
C PRO A 13 -8.95 -8.78 -11.56
N ASN A 14 -9.15 -9.34 -10.36
CA ASN A 14 -8.82 -10.72 -9.98
C ASN A 14 -7.31 -11.08 -10.00
N SER A 15 -6.42 -10.09 -10.00
CA SER A 15 -4.96 -10.26 -9.94
C SER A 15 -4.33 -9.16 -9.07
N ALA A 16 -4.77 -9.08 -7.81
CA ALA A 16 -4.30 -8.08 -6.86
C ALA A 16 -3.04 -8.54 -6.10
N HIS A 17 -2.09 -7.64 -5.89
CA HIS A 17 -0.83 -7.92 -5.22
C HIS A 17 -0.53 -6.86 -4.15
N TYR A 18 0.25 -7.27 -3.14
CA TYR A 18 0.79 -6.36 -2.13
C TYR A 18 2.30 -6.20 -2.35
N PHE A 19 2.70 -5.07 -2.93
CA PHE A 19 4.08 -4.73 -3.26
C PHE A 19 4.80 -4.18 -2.03
N ILE A 20 5.86 -4.87 -1.61
CA ILE A 20 6.62 -4.58 -0.37
C ILE A 20 7.99 -3.95 -0.64
N GLY A 21 8.41 -3.86 -1.91
CA GLY A 21 9.69 -3.28 -2.28
C GLY A 21 9.99 -3.41 -3.76
N TYR A 22 11.24 -3.15 -4.14
CA TYR A 22 11.71 -3.27 -5.52
C TYR A 22 13.22 -3.58 -5.55
N VAL A 23 13.68 -4.07 -6.69
CA VAL A 23 15.09 -4.32 -6.98
C VAL A 23 15.33 -4.12 -8.48
N GLY A 24 16.17 -3.14 -8.82
CA GLY A 24 16.29 -2.69 -10.21
C GLY A 24 14.93 -2.20 -10.73
N GLU A 25 14.49 -2.75 -11.87
CA GLU A 25 13.23 -2.41 -12.53
C GLU A 25 12.09 -3.39 -12.21
N GLU A 26 12.22 -4.16 -11.12
CA GLU A 26 11.23 -5.16 -10.70
C GLU A 26 10.67 -4.85 -9.31
N LEU A 27 9.36 -4.99 -9.17
CA LEU A 27 8.66 -4.93 -7.89
C LEU A 27 8.72 -6.29 -7.21
N ILE A 28 8.83 -6.28 -5.88
CA ILE A 28 8.73 -7.46 -5.02
C ILE A 28 7.37 -7.43 -4.33
N TYR A 29 6.63 -8.54 -4.34
CA TYR A 29 5.27 -8.58 -3.80
C TYR A 29 4.89 -9.90 -3.12
N LEU A 30 3.82 -9.83 -2.33
CA LEU A 30 3.09 -10.96 -1.78
C LEU A 30 1.83 -11.20 -2.62
N ASP A 31 1.57 -12.48 -2.91
CA ASP A 31 0.50 -12.93 -3.80
C ASP A 31 -0.58 -13.71 -3.02
N PRO A 32 -1.83 -13.23 -2.97
CA PRO A 32 -2.92 -13.89 -2.25
C PRO A 32 -3.60 -15.02 -3.04
N HIS A 33 -3.24 -15.29 -4.30
CA HIS A 33 -3.99 -16.20 -5.19
C HIS A 33 -3.70 -17.69 -4.94
N THR A 34 -3.47 -18.08 -3.68
CA THR A 34 -3.36 -19.47 -3.25
C THR A 34 -4.41 -19.76 -2.19
N THR A 35 -5.37 -20.62 -2.51
CA THR A 35 -6.40 -21.05 -1.56
C THR A 35 -5.79 -21.97 -0.51
N GLN A 36 -5.95 -21.63 0.76
CA GLN A 36 -5.50 -22.42 1.91
C GLN A 36 -6.70 -22.84 2.77
N PRO A 37 -6.62 -23.96 3.51
CA PRO A 37 -7.63 -24.31 4.52
C PRO A 37 -7.76 -23.21 5.58
N ALA A 38 -8.98 -23.01 6.09
CA ALA A 38 -9.19 -22.14 7.24
C ALA A 38 -8.44 -22.70 8.47
N VAL A 39 -7.78 -21.81 9.21
CA VAL A 39 -7.06 -22.17 10.43
C VAL A 39 -8.00 -21.96 11.61
N GLU A 40 -8.25 -23.01 12.37
CA GLU A 40 -9.01 -22.95 13.61
C GLU A 40 -8.06 -22.73 14.80
N PRO A 41 -8.42 -21.89 15.79
CA PRO A 41 -7.68 -21.80 17.04
C PRO A 41 -7.66 -23.14 17.78
N ASP A 42 -6.59 -23.41 18.53
CA ASP A 42 -6.54 -24.56 19.42
C ASP A 42 -7.43 -24.37 20.68
N GLU A 43 -7.52 -25.41 21.51
CA GLU A 43 -8.32 -25.39 22.76
C GLU A 43 -7.89 -24.29 23.75
N ARG A 44 -6.69 -23.73 23.60
CA ARG A 44 -6.12 -22.67 24.43
C ARG A 44 -6.29 -21.28 23.80
N GLY A 45 -6.88 -21.21 22.60
CA GLY A 45 -7.04 -20.00 21.81
C GLY A 45 -5.79 -19.58 21.04
N CYS A 46 -4.75 -20.42 20.97
CA CYS A 46 -3.58 -20.18 20.15
C CYS A 46 -3.87 -20.51 18.69
N LEU A 47 -3.47 -19.62 17.79
CA LEU A 47 -3.61 -19.78 16.35
C LEU A 47 -2.26 -20.22 15.75
N PRO A 48 -2.15 -21.42 15.15
CA PRO A 48 -1.00 -21.79 14.33
C PRO A 48 -0.84 -20.77 13.20
N ASP A 49 0.33 -20.16 13.06
CA ASP A 49 0.53 -19.01 12.17
C ASP A 49 1.28 -19.33 10.87
N GLU A 50 1.66 -20.59 10.65
CA GLU A 50 2.59 -20.99 9.58
C GLU A 50 2.07 -20.63 8.18
N SER A 51 0.76 -20.71 7.96
CA SER A 51 0.09 -20.37 6.70
C SER A 51 0.04 -18.87 6.39
N PHE A 52 0.29 -18.01 7.38
CA PHE A 52 0.27 -16.55 7.24
C PHE A 52 1.66 -15.95 6.97
N HIS A 53 2.71 -16.79 6.91
CA HIS A 53 4.07 -16.37 6.55
C HIS A 53 4.49 -17.00 5.21
N CYS A 54 4.70 -16.16 4.20
CA CYS A 54 5.21 -16.63 2.91
C CYS A 54 6.69 -17.03 3.00
N GLN A 55 6.98 -18.33 2.95
CA GLN A 55 8.37 -18.86 3.01
C GLN A 55 8.99 -19.13 1.64
N HIS A 56 8.21 -19.04 0.56
CA HIS A 56 8.71 -19.15 -0.81
C HIS A 56 9.55 -17.93 -1.20
N PRO A 57 10.44 -18.06 -2.22
CA PRO A 57 11.13 -16.91 -2.79
C PRO A 57 10.13 -15.80 -3.15
N PRO A 58 10.44 -14.52 -2.86
CA PRO A 58 9.52 -13.42 -3.14
C PRO A 58 9.17 -13.34 -4.63
N CYS A 59 7.89 -13.13 -4.94
CA CYS A 59 7.43 -12.94 -6.30
C CYS A 59 7.97 -11.61 -6.85
N ARG A 60 8.29 -11.59 -8.15
CA ARG A 60 8.82 -10.43 -8.86
C ARG A 60 8.07 -10.21 -10.16
N MET A 61 7.87 -8.95 -10.52
CA MET A 61 7.32 -8.53 -11.81
C MET A 61 7.94 -7.22 -12.25
N SER A 62 7.93 -6.93 -13.55
CA SER A 62 8.45 -5.64 -14.03
C SER A 62 7.55 -4.49 -13.55
N ILE A 63 8.16 -3.36 -13.18
CA ILE A 63 7.41 -2.14 -12.85
C ILE A 63 6.50 -1.72 -14.02
N ALA A 64 6.92 -1.97 -15.26
CA ALA A 64 6.17 -1.62 -16.47
C ALA A 64 4.89 -2.45 -16.67
N GLU A 65 4.75 -3.58 -15.96
CA GLU A 65 3.58 -4.46 -16.04
C GLU A 65 2.52 -4.14 -14.99
N LEU A 66 2.82 -3.22 -14.06
CA LEU A 66 1.92 -2.79 -13.00
C LEU A 66 0.68 -2.10 -13.58
N ASP A 67 -0.50 -2.50 -13.12
CA ASP A 67 -1.73 -1.78 -13.44
C ASP A 67 -1.68 -0.36 -12.86
N PRO A 68 -2.08 0.69 -13.59
CA PRO A 68 -1.98 2.08 -13.10
C PRO A 68 -2.88 2.37 -11.90
N SER A 69 -3.90 1.55 -11.63
CA SER A 69 -4.74 1.69 -10.44
C SER A 69 -4.03 1.10 -9.22
N VAL A 70 -3.52 1.99 -8.37
CA VAL A 70 -2.77 1.63 -7.16
C VAL A 70 -3.14 2.51 -5.97
N ALA A 71 -2.89 2.00 -4.77
CA ALA A 71 -2.89 2.78 -3.54
C ALA A 71 -1.57 2.57 -2.79
N VAL A 72 -0.91 3.68 -2.44
CA VAL A 72 0.34 3.69 -1.67
C VAL A 72 0.05 3.92 -0.20
N GLY A 73 0.67 3.12 0.68
CA GLY A 73 0.48 3.17 2.12
C GLY A 73 1.69 3.75 2.86
N PHE A 74 1.41 4.60 3.85
CA PHE A 74 2.40 5.09 4.81
C PHE A 74 1.87 4.97 6.23
N PHE A 75 2.73 4.58 7.17
CA PHE A 75 2.40 4.51 8.59
C PHE A 75 3.24 5.49 9.41
N CYS A 76 2.57 6.40 10.10
CA CYS A 76 3.17 7.35 11.02
C CYS A 76 2.62 7.08 12.42
N LYS A 77 3.42 6.45 13.28
CA LYS A 77 2.98 6.07 14.64
C LYS A 77 2.80 7.30 15.53
N THR A 78 3.65 8.29 15.32
CA THR A 78 3.68 9.54 16.08
C THR A 78 3.54 10.73 15.13
N GLU A 79 3.23 11.89 15.71
CA GLU A 79 3.24 13.16 14.98
C GLU A 79 4.64 13.49 14.42
N GLU A 80 5.70 13.10 15.14
CA GLU A 80 7.08 13.26 14.66
C GLU A 80 7.33 12.43 13.39
N ASP A 81 6.83 11.19 13.33
CA ASP A 81 6.94 10.36 12.12
C ASP A 81 6.21 11.00 10.92
N PHE A 82 5.06 11.63 11.16
CA PHE A 82 4.30 12.34 10.13
C PHE A 82 5.03 13.60 9.66
N ASN A 83 5.61 14.36 10.58
CA ASN A 83 6.43 15.53 10.26
C ASN A 83 7.67 15.15 9.44
N ASP A 84 8.34 14.05 9.80
CA ASP A 84 9.46 13.51 9.03
C ASP A 84 9.00 13.06 7.63
N TRP A 85 7.90 12.31 7.52
CA TRP A 85 7.32 11.91 6.24
C TRP A 85 7.01 13.14 5.35
N CYS A 86 6.38 14.17 5.91
CA CYS A 86 6.12 15.43 5.20
C CYS A 86 7.40 16.06 4.65
N GLN A 87 8.49 16.06 5.43
CA GLN A 87 9.78 16.58 4.98
C GLN A 87 10.39 15.71 3.87
N GLN A 88 10.30 14.38 3.97
CA GLN A 88 10.79 13.48 2.93
C GLN A 88 10.04 13.65 1.62
N ILE A 89 8.71 13.78 1.65
CA ILE A 89 7.89 14.04 0.45
C ILE A 89 8.26 15.38 -0.19
N ARG A 90 8.42 16.44 0.60
CA ARG A 90 8.88 17.75 0.10
C ARG A 90 10.29 17.71 -0.51
N LYS A 91 11.16 16.82 -0.05
CA LYS A 91 12.49 16.62 -0.66
C LYS A 91 12.39 15.86 -1.99
N LEU A 92 11.48 14.89 -2.10
CA LEU A 92 11.29 14.14 -3.34
C LEU A 92 10.78 14.99 -4.50
N SER A 93 9.92 15.99 -4.23
CA SER A 93 9.44 16.91 -5.28
C SER A 93 10.55 17.78 -5.88
N LEU A 94 11.74 17.83 -5.26
CA LEU A 94 12.91 18.55 -5.76
C LEU A 94 13.85 17.66 -6.60
N VAL A 95 13.63 16.34 -6.65
CA VAL A 95 14.47 15.41 -7.39
C VAL A 95 14.25 15.61 -8.89
N ARG A 96 15.32 15.97 -9.62
CA ARG A 96 15.26 16.14 -11.08
C ARG A 96 14.82 14.84 -11.76
N GLY A 97 13.78 14.93 -12.59
CA GLY A 97 13.25 13.80 -13.35
C GLY A 97 12.14 13.01 -12.64
N ALA A 98 11.91 13.25 -11.35
CA ALA A 98 10.74 12.70 -10.67
C ALA A 98 9.51 13.59 -10.92
N LEU A 99 8.40 12.97 -11.32
CA LEU A 99 7.09 13.63 -11.35
C LEU A 99 6.32 13.19 -10.10
N PRO A 100 5.84 14.12 -9.26
CA PRO A 100 5.09 13.76 -8.07
C PRO A 100 3.77 13.09 -8.44
N MET A 101 3.50 11.92 -7.87
CA MET A 101 2.23 11.20 -8.08
C MET A 101 1.08 11.79 -7.24
N PHE A 102 1.40 12.47 -6.15
CA PHE A 102 0.45 13.17 -5.29
C PHE A 102 1.10 14.44 -4.73
N GLU A 103 0.28 15.36 -4.25
CA GLU A 103 0.72 16.62 -3.65
C GLU A 103 0.49 16.65 -2.13
N LEU A 104 1.34 17.38 -1.42
CA LEU A 104 1.22 17.62 0.01
C LEU A 104 0.99 19.12 0.22
N VAL A 105 -0.19 19.46 0.75
CA VAL A 105 -0.61 20.84 0.98
C VAL A 105 -0.92 21.07 2.46
N GLU A 106 -0.64 22.27 2.96
CA GLU A 106 -0.97 22.66 4.34
C GLU A 106 -2.47 22.90 4.52
N ARG A 107 -3.14 23.38 3.47
CA ARG A 107 -4.58 23.63 3.44
C ARG A 107 -5.13 23.21 2.09
N GLN A 108 -6.27 22.54 2.09
CA GLN A 108 -6.97 22.17 0.86
C GLN A 108 -7.32 23.44 0.07
N PRO A 109 -7.01 23.49 -1.25
CA PRO A 109 -7.38 24.65 -2.04
C PRO A 109 -8.91 24.76 -2.14
N SER A 110 -9.43 25.97 -2.00
CA SER A 110 -10.88 26.23 -1.89
C SER A 110 -11.73 25.71 -3.06
N HIS A 111 -11.15 25.59 -4.25
CA HIS A 111 -11.81 25.08 -5.45
C HIS A 111 -11.90 23.54 -5.52
N PHE A 112 -11.17 22.81 -4.68
CA PHE A 112 -11.22 21.34 -4.57
C PHE A 112 -12.26 20.84 -3.56
N SER A 113 -13.18 21.68 -3.10
CA SER A 113 -14.25 21.32 -2.15
C SER A 113 -15.29 20.32 -2.72
N ASN A 114 -15.02 19.69 -3.87
CA ASN A 114 -15.90 18.73 -4.52
C ASN A 114 -15.56 17.31 -4.03
N PRO A 115 -16.49 16.60 -3.38
CA PRO A 115 -16.21 15.29 -2.78
C PRO A 115 -15.81 14.19 -3.77
N ASP A 116 -16.03 14.33 -5.08
CA ASP A 116 -15.93 13.20 -6.02
C ASP A 116 -14.55 12.93 -6.63
N VAL A 117 -13.48 13.62 -6.18
CA VAL A 117 -12.12 13.33 -6.64
C VAL A 117 -11.55 12.16 -5.82
N LEU A 118 -11.92 10.94 -6.21
CA LEU A 118 -11.51 9.66 -5.60
C LEU A 118 -12.09 9.39 -4.20
N ASN A 119 -13.41 9.50 -4.04
CA ASN A 119 -14.12 9.01 -2.84
C ASN A 119 -14.04 7.48 -2.74
N LEU A 120 -12.97 6.96 -2.11
CA LEU A 120 -12.99 5.66 -1.45
C LEU A 120 -13.64 5.81 -0.07
N THR A 121 -14.89 6.23 -0.02
CA THR A 121 -15.68 6.12 1.20
C THR A 121 -15.82 4.62 1.48
N PRO A 122 -15.45 4.09 2.66
CA PRO A 122 -15.75 2.71 3.00
C PRO A 122 -17.27 2.57 2.91
N GLY A 123 -17.74 1.78 1.95
CA GLY A 123 -19.16 1.49 1.82
C GLY A 123 -19.67 1.05 3.18
N ARG A 124 -20.69 1.73 3.69
CA ARG A 124 -21.39 1.35 4.92
C ARG A 124 -21.94 -0.05 4.66
N ALA A 125 -21.22 -1.08 5.06
CA ALA A 125 -21.67 -2.45 4.98
C ALA A 125 -22.90 -2.56 5.87
N THR A 126 -24.07 -2.53 5.25
CA THR A 126 -25.31 -2.98 5.86
C THR A 126 -25.19 -4.49 5.96
N TRP A 127 -24.90 -4.97 7.17
CA TRP A 127 -25.15 -6.36 7.52
C TRP A 127 -26.68 -6.50 7.65
N GLU A 128 -27.31 -7.07 6.63
CA GLU A 128 -28.59 -7.78 6.81
C GLU A 128 -28.32 -9.22 7.24
#